data_AF-A0A368N4V9-F1
#
_entry.id   AF-A0A368N4V9-F1
#
_cell.length_a   1.000
_cell.length_b   1.000
_cell.length_c   1.000
_cell.angle_alpha   90.00
_cell.angle_beta   90.00
_cell.angle_gamma   90.00
#
_symmetry.space_group_name_H-M   'P 1'
#
loop_
_entity.id
_entity.type
_entity.pdbx_description
1 polymer ?
#
loop_
_entity_poly.entity_id
_entity_poly.type
_entity_poly.pdbx_seq_one_letter_code
_entity_poly.pdbx_strand_id
1 'polypeptide(L)'
;MKEAFDIEEPMYFRQAGIARVGKIDSYSYSFHGIGCYFEFGDFEVDYDYAEDGRIDGFDLWRLSRFGEQYDEFKDYIASGKIELDFNTADASEEIVEFEQGNLYHLKNT
;
A
#
# COMPACT_ATOMS: atom_id res chain seq x y z
N MET A 1 -11.28 0.55 -7.15
CA MET A 1 -11.57 -0.88 -6.89
C MET A 1 -13.01 -1.13 -6.50
N LYS A 2 -13.49 -0.56 -5.39
CA LYS A 2 -14.88 -0.76 -4.93
C LYS A 2 -15.90 -0.44 -6.04
N GLU A 3 -15.80 0.76 -6.61
CA GLU A 3 -16.68 1.20 -7.71
C GLU A 3 -16.46 0.40 -9.00
N ALA A 4 -15.20 0.10 -9.33
CA ALA A 4 -14.85 -0.59 -10.57
C ALA A 4 -15.37 -2.05 -10.63
N PHE A 5 -15.53 -2.68 -9.47
CA PHE A 5 -15.98 -4.08 -9.35
C PHE A 5 -17.32 -4.25 -8.63
N ASP A 6 -17.98 -3.15 -8.27
CA ASP A 6 -19.22 -3.15 -7.47
C ASP A 6 -19.10 -4.06 -6.22
N ILE A 7 -18.01 -3.89 -5.47
CA ILE A 7 -17.69 -4.68 -4.27
C ILE A 7 -17.35 -3.77 -3.09
N GLU A 8 -17.95 -4.04 -1.94
CA GLU A 8 -17.73 -3.24 -0.73
C GLU A 8 -16.33 -3.47 -0.11
N GLU A 9 -15.87 -4.73 -0.14
CA GLU A 9 -14.62 -5.17 0.46
C GLU A 9 -13.76 -5.89 -0.60
N PRO A 10 -12.93 -5.14 -1.36
CA PRO A 10 -12.18 -5.72 -2.47
C PRO A 10 -11.15 -6.78 -2.06
N MET A 11 -10.81 -6.88 -0.77
CA MET A 11 -10.01 -7.99 -0.24
C MET A 11 -10.67 -9.37 -0.47
N TYR A 12 -11.98 -9.43 -0.65
CA TYR A 12 -12.75 -10.65 -0.94
C TYR A 12 -12.96 -10.89 -2.45
N PHE A 13 -12.01 -10.45 -3.28
CA PHE A 13 -12.09 -10.54 -4.74
C PHE A 13 -12.39 -11.95 -5.26
N ARG A 14 -11.89 -13.00 -4.58
CA ARG A 14 -12.08 -14.39 -4.99
C ARG A 14 -13.54 -14.82 -4.85
N GLN A 15 -14.18 -14.44 -3.75
CA GLN A 15 -15.58 -14.75 -3.46
C GLN A 15 -16.52 -14.02 -4.42
N ALA A 16 -16.12 -12.81 -4.83
CA ALA A 16 -16.86 -12.02 -5.83
C ALA A 16 -16.62 -12.47 -7.28
N GLY A 17 -15.82 -13.52 -7.52
CA GLY A 17 -15.53 -14.00 -8.87
C GLY A 17 -14.67 -13.05 -9.71
N ILE A 18 -13.99 -12.09 -9.08
CA ILE A 18 -13.12 -11.13 -9.75
C ILE A 18 -11.80 -11.84 -10.09
N ALA A 19 -11.35 -11.68 -11.34
CA ALA A 19 -10.07 -12.23 -11.78
C ALA A 19 -8.92 -11.65 -10.93
N ARG A 20 -7.96 -12.49 -10.53
CA ARG A 20 -6.83 -12.06 -9.69
C ARG A 20 -5.98 -10.96 -10.36
N VAL A 21 -5.87 -11.00 -11.67
CA VAL A 21 -5.10 -10.03 -12.47
C VAL A 21 -6.00 -9.55 -13.60
N GLY A 22 -5.93 -8.26 -13.91
CA GLY A 22 -6.69 -7.69 -15.00
C GLY A 22 -6.35 -6.22 -15.24
N LYS A 23 -7.24 -5.54 -15.96
CA LYS A 23 -7.14 -4.12 -16.24
C LYS A 23 -8.46 -3.41 -15.97
N ILE A 24 -8.37 -2.19 -15.47
CA ILE A 24 -9.47 -1.23 -15.31
C ILE A 24 -9.01 0.04 -16.01
N ASP A 25 -9.60 0.36 -17.17
CA ASP A 25 -9.17 1.48 -18.01
C ASP A 25 -7.65 1.47 -18.27
N SER A 26 -6.95 2.49 -17.77
CA SER A 26 -5.50 2.67 -17.87
C SER A 26 -4.69 1.97 -16.77
N TYR A 27 -5.36 1.34 -15.81
CA TYR A 27 -4.74 0.69 -14.66
C TYR A 27 -4.63 -0.82 -14.90
N SER A 28 -3.46 -1.41 -14.66
CA SER A 28 -3.34 -2.85 -14.44
C SER A 28 -3.46 -3.12 -12.95
N TYR A 29 -4.11 -4.22 -12.57
CA TYR A 29 -4.22 -4.63 -11.17
C TYR A 29 -3.80 -6.09 -11.02
N SER A 30 -3.18 -6.41 -9.89
CA SER A 30 -2.83 -7.77 -9.47
C SER A 30 -3.11 -7.94 -7.99
N PHE A 31 -4.21 -8.61 -7.66
CA PHE A 31 -4.50 -8.99 -6.29
C PHE A 31 -3.50 -10.02 -5.77
N HIS A 32 -3.08 -9.83 -4.53
CA HIS A 32 -2.27 -10.73 -3.73
C HIS A 32 -2.84 -10.76 -2.31
N GLY A 33 -2.36 -11.67 -1.45
CA GLY A 33 -2.74 -11.75 -0.03
C GLY A 33 -4.11 -11.17 0.33
N ILE A 34 -4.09 -10.09 1.10
CA ILE A 34 -5.21 -9.21 1.42
C ILE A 34 -5.06 -7.85 0.73
N GLY A 35 -4.30 -7.76 -0.37
CA GLY A 35 -3.88 -6.51 -0.97
C GLY A 35 -4.03 -6.49 -2.47
N CYS A 36 -3.51 -5.43 -3.07
CA CYS A 36 -3.50 -5.29 -4.51
C CYS A 36 -2.35 -4.41 -4.96
N TYR A 37 -1.70 -4.86 -6.02
CA TYR A 37 -0.67 -4.12 -6.73
C TYR A 37 -1.28 -3.46 -7.97
N PHE A 38 -0.99 -2.18 -8.18
CA PHE A 38 -1.43 -1.37 -9.31
C PHE A 38 -0.28 -0.88 -10.15
N GLU A 39 -0.51 -0.80 -11.45
CA GLU A 39 0.36 -0.10 -12.39
C GLU A 39 -0.47 0.92 -13.17
N PHE A 40 0.05 2.14 -13.30
CA PHE A 40 -0.53 3.20 -14.12
C PHE A 40 0.59 4.02 -14.77
N GLY A 41 0.73 3.89 -16.09
CA GLY A 41 1.86 4.47 -16.80
C GLY A 41 3.17 3.87 -16.28
N ASP A 42 4.07 4.74 -15.79
CA ASP A 42 5.35 4.35 -15.19
C ASP A 42 5.30 4.27 -13.65
N PHE A 43 4.11 4.36 -13.06
CA PHE A 43 3.91 4.30 -11.61
C PHE A 43 3.36 2.96 -11.16
N GLU A 44 3.89 2.48 -10.03
CA GLU A 44 3.53 1.25 -9.35
C GLU A 44 3.08 1.55 -7.92
N VAL A 45 2.00 0.92 -7.45
CA VAL A 45 1.55 1.06 -6.05
C VAL A 45 1.20 -0.31 -5.51
N ASP A 46 1.87 -0.74 -4.45
CA ASP A 46 1.54 -1.96 -3.70
C ASP A 46 0.94 -1.56 -2.34
N TYR A 47 -0.24 -2.06 -2.02
CA TYR A 47 -0.86 -1.87 -0.73
C TYR A 47 -1.59 -3.13 -0.25
N ASP A 48 -1.76 -3.23 1.06
CA ASP A 48 -2.63 -4.20 1.72
C ASP A 48 -3.86 -3.47 2.28
N TYR A 49 -5.02 -4.14 2.27
CA TYR A 49 -6.17 -3.63 3.00
C TYR A 49 -5.92 -3.82 4.51
N ALA A 50 -6.05 -2.73 5.27
CA ALA A 50 -6.02 -2.75 6.72
C ALA A 50 -7.45 -2.90 7.29
N GLU A 51 -7.62 -2.60 8.58
CA GLU A 51 -8.92 -2.61 9.28
C GLU A 51 -9.98 -1.81 8.54
N ASP A 52 -11.21 -2.33 8.55
CA ASP A 52 -12.39 -1.73 7.88
C ASP A 52 -12.16 -1.41 6.38
N GLY A 53 -11.22 -2.11 5.76
CA GLY A 53 -10.86 -1.92 4.35
C GLY A 53 -10.10 -0.62 4.07
N ARG A 54 -9.43 -0.05 5.09
CA ARG A 54 -8.51 1.07 4.92
C ARG A 54 -7.38 0.72 3.95
N ILE A 55 -6.93 1.73 3.20
CA ILE A 55 -5.93 1.59 2.11
C ILE A 55 -4.72 2.50 2.31
N ASP A 56 -4.70 3.23 3.42
CA ASP A 56 -3.63 4.14 3.81
C ASP A 56 -2.61 3.49 4.75
N GLY A 57 -2.72 2.17 4.93
CA GLY A 57 -1.74 1.38 5.63
C GLY A 57 -0.48 1.12 4.79
N PHE A 58 0.68 1.25 5.41
CA PHE A 58 1.97 0.98 4.80
C PHE A 58 2.93 0.31 5.77
N ASP A 59 3.89 -0.41 5.23
CA ASP A 59 5.08 -0.83 5.97
C ASP A 59 6.32 -0.19 5.34
N LEU A 60 7.48 -0.35 5.98
CA LEU A 60 8.74 0.20 5.49
C LEU A 60 9.06 -0.29 4.06
N TRP A 61 8.72 -1.52 3.72
CA TRP A 61 9.04 -2.09 2.42
C TRP A 61 8.20 -1.45 1.31
N ARG A 62 6.88 -1.34 1.49
CA ARG A 62 5.97 -0.68 0.55
C ARG A 62 6.29 0.80 0.40
N LEU A 63 6.58 1.48 1.51
CA LEU A 63 6.96 2.89 1.49
C LEU A 63 8.27 3.11 0.73
N SER A 64 9.28 2.25 0.97
CA SER A 64 10.54 2.28 0.24
C SER A 64 10.33 2.06 -1.26
N ARG A 65 9.59 1.01 -1.65
CA ARG A 65 9.31 0.71 -3.07
C ARG A 65 8.54 1.82 -3.79
N PHE A 66 7.63 2.48 -3.09
CA PHE A 66 6.93 3.63 -3.66
C PHE A 66 7.89 4.80 -3.88
N GLY A 67 8.73 5.12 -2.89
CA GLY A 67 9.69 6.22 -2.99
C GLY A 67 10.79 5.99 -4.02
N GLU A 68 11.21 4.74 -4.30
CA GLU A 68 12.24 4.41 -5.32
C GLU A 68 11.87 4.88 -6.74
N GLN A 69 10.57 5.09 -6.99
CA GLN A 69 10.06 5.59 -8.27
C GLN A 69 10.33 7.08 -8.49
N TYR A 70 10.76 7.80 -7.46
CA TYR A 70 11.06 9.23 -7.51
C TYR A 70 12.55 9.47 -7.32
N ASP A 71 13.18 10.16 -8.28
CA ASP A 71 14.62 10.42 -8.25
C ASP A 71 15.09 11.14 -6.97
N GLU A 72 14.25 12.02 -6.42
CA GLU A 72 14.53 12.77 -5.18
C GLU A 72 14.61 11.91 -3.91
N PHE A 73 14.03 10.70 -3.90
CA PHE A 73 14.06 9.80 -2.75
C PHE A 73 15.04 8.63 -2.90
N LYS A 74 15.66 8.43 -4.08
CA LYS A 74 16.57 7.29 -4.32
C LYS A 74 17.73 7.25 -3.35
N ASP A 75 18.42 8.37 -3.14
CA ASP A 75 19.55 8.44 -2.20
C ASP A 75 19.07 8.30 -0.74
N TYR A 76 17.89 8.82 -0.43
CA TYR A 76 17.28 8.71 0.89
C TYR A 76 16.97 7.25 1.27
N ILE A 77 16.47 6.47 0.31
CA ILE A 77 16.18 5.05 0.47
C ILE A 77 17.47 4.23 0.46
N ALA A 78 18.34 4.44 -0.54
CA ALA A 78 19.59 3.68 -0.69
C ALA A 78 20.57 3.87 0.48
N SER A 79 20.54 5.03 1.13
CA SER A 79 21.36 5.29 2.32
C SER A 79 20.86 4.61 3.60
N GLY A 80 19.66 4.01 3.59
CA GLY A 80 19.00 3.46 4.77
C GLY A 80 18.43 4.53 5.70
N LYS A 81 18.46 5.82 5.31
CA LYS A 81 17.89 6.90 6.12
C LYS A 81 16.38 6.74 6.31
N ILE A 82 15.67 6.18 5.32
CA ILE A 82 14.25 5.85 5.43
C ILE A 82 13.94 4.91 6.61
N GLU A 83 14.78 3.92 6.88
CA GLU A 83 14.59 2.99 8.00
C GLU A 83 14.77 3.71 9.35
N LEU A 84 15.77 4.59 9.44
CA LEU A 84 16.01 5.39 10.64
C LEU A 84 14.85 6.33 10.95
N ASP A 85 14.33 7.02 9.92
CA ASP A 85 13.22 7.95 10.09
C ASP A 85 11.90 7.20 10.35
N PHE A 86 11.68 6.04 9.72
CA PHE A 86 10.53 5.17 10.00
C PHE A 86 10.50 4.73 11.47
N ASN A 87 11.62 4.22 11.98
CA ASN A 87 11.76 3.82 13.38
C ASN A 87 11.62 5.01 14.34
N THR A 88 12.07 6.20 13.92
CA THR A 88 11.90 7.44 14.70
C THR A 88 10.44 7.86 14.74
N ALA A 89 9.72 7.78 13.62
CA ALA A 89 8.30 8.09 13.51
C ALA A 89 7.45 7.12 14.35
N ASP A 90 7.79 5.83 14.35
CA ASP A 90 7.14 4.82 15.20
C ASP A 90 7.38 5.14 16.69
N ALA A 91 8.64 5.34 17.08
CA ALA A 91 9.01 5.66 18.46
C ALA A 91 8.42 6.98 18.99
N SER A 92 8.09 7.93 18.11
CA SER A 92 7.44 9.19 18.44
C SER A 92 5.93 9.17 18.29
N GLU A 93 5.35 8.02 17.92
CA GLU A 93 3.93 7.83 17.62
C GLU A 93 3.42 8.79 16.51
N GLU A 94 4.27 9.19 15.57
CA GLU A 94 3.83 9.91 14.37
C GLU A 94 3.14 8.96 13.37
N ILE A 95 3.62 7.71 13.35
CA ILE A 95 2.95 6.57 12.74
C ILE A 95 2.50 5.60 13.83
N VAL A 96 1.39 4.90 13.61
CA VAL A 96 0.80 3.96 14.57
C VAL A 96 0.43 2.68 13.83
N GLU A 97 0.73 1.54 14.43
CA GLU A 97 0.29 0.24 13.92
C GLU A 97 -1.24 0.13 13.97
N PHE A 98 -1.82 -0.51 12.96
CA PHE A 98 -3.19 -1.02 13.08
C PHE A 98 -3.26 -2.07 14.21
N GLU A 99 -4.43 -2.23 14.85
CA GLU A 99 -4.66 -3.30 15.84
C GLU A 99 -4.45 -4.70 15.23
N GLN A 100 -4.67 -4.84 13.92
CA GLN A 100 -4.53 -6.07 13.14
C GLN A 100 -3.50 -5.92 12.02
N GLY A 101 -2.56 -6.87 11.96
CA GLY A 101 -1.57 -6.97 10.91
C GLY A 101 -0.23 -6.34 11.31
N ASN A 102 0.48 -5.80 10.32
CA ASN A 102 1.83 -5.26 10.46
C ASN A 102 2.01 -3.93 9.68
N LEU A 103 0.89 -3.26 9.39
CA LEU A 103 0.87 -1.98 8.69
C LEU A 103 0.78 -0.85 9.71
N TYR A 104 1.33 0.29 9.31
CA TYR A 104 1.26 1.56 10.02
C TYR A 104 0.37 2.52 9.26
N HIS A 105 -0.23 3.46 9.98
CA HIS A 105 -0.87 4.65 9.41
C HIS A 105 -0.39 5.90 10.15
N LEU A 106 -0.61 7.07 9.54
CA LEU A 106 -0.31 8.34 10.22
C LEU A 106 -1.29 8.56 11.38
N LYS A 107 -0.81 9.04 12.53
CA LYS A 107 -1.66 9.24 13.73
C LYS A 107 -2.79 10.28 13.53
N ASN A 108 -2.59 11.25 12.64
CA ASN A 108 -3.46 12.43 12.48
C ASN A 108 -4.13 12.54 11.10
N THR A 109 -4.33 11.43 10.39
CA THR A 109 -5.10 11.39 9.14
C THR A 109 -6.61 11.29 9.37
#